data_AF-A0A7X7RT77-F1
#
_entry.id   AF-A0A7X7RT77-F1
#
_cell.length_a   1.000
_cell.length_b   1.000
_cell.length_c   1.000
_cell.angle_alpha   90.00
_cell.angle_beta   90.00
_cell.angle_gamma   90.00
#
_symmetry.space_group_name_H-M   'P 1'
#
loop_
_entity.id
_entity.type
_entity.pdbx_description
1 polymer ?
#
loop_
_entity_poly.entity_id
_entity_poly.type
_entity_poly.pdbx_seq_one_letter_code
_entity_poly.pdbx_strand_id
1 'polypeptide(L)'
;MANNYDVQAIIRDLKEKEEMNAEQHDGCYELMRETVEAYAKLSDFSALDYKDLNLVYLTTVGTWSQGLDAKKKMVNESNLASDDKEHLTMLWDDVWEKAGRGEYSNYEASAKVGRSIGLFGTGFFSFKRKNSAPTPEQVASFIRMLVDLLPMTDDDAMFERAEGVLNEPLPGMQTAAASMILHCLKPYSFPILNSNTGHSNIFEVIGVQLKKTGSLETYIDNCRKIKAFRDQNFSCKNYRIFDVEAQNLNKFPISEQTVKRVWLLTWNVNNRHWEGFSEKCAATKAGQTVSEMWTCSSTDPRIGDEVFLIKLGDQPRCLIGHGRVIKESYAKEHYDPEKATEGKVSDHIDVEFDRLIDYEKEEYISQDELKAKCSAQHWDPQNSGIEIKPEVLPTLHALWKAVTKNQEQYGFAEIISFLSDHSGEHYIAPDKAGDKAEYMTDLKNRGKEVRQRFIAFARKVAAQIPGLEYVSCSNWMNQIQNVERYLWVELKNDEWKDFPQSVSLSIEQHDDVYPGEGYYLSVRAETRDVSSKAADYKRQLRLLDRDLLDEMTYRTMYKDKSYHDHGTDRDTVRALCEDGTIVKVAIVKAIEHLPEKDADGTVFEETLNAAKEILPLYQYVMQQEDWWP
;
A
#
# COMPACT_ATOMS: atom_id res chain seq x y z
N MET A 1 5.24 -14.03 4.60
CA MET A 1 5.81 -15.12 5.43
C MET A 1 5.05 -15.12 6.74
N ALA A 2 4.69 -16.30 7.27
CA ALA A 2 4.11 -16.36 8.62
C ALA A 2 5.12 -15.72 9.58
N ASN A 3 4.70 -14.69 10.33
CA ASN A 3 5.58 -14.07 11.33
C ASN A 3 5.94 -15.14 12.35
N ASN A 4 7.23 -15.37 12.61
CA ASN A 4 7.71 -16.30 13.64
C ASN A 4 7.74 -15.67 15.04
N TYR A 5 7.20 -14.45 15.18
CA TYR A 5 7.35 -13.60 16.36
C TYR A 5 6.00 -13.13 16.90
N ASP A 6 5.92 -12.95 18.22
CA ASP A 6 4.79 -12.29 18.87
C ASP A 6 4.83 -10.78 18.59
N VAL A 7 4.09 -10.36 17.57
CA VAL A 7 4.01 -8.97 17.10
C VAL A 7 3.49 -8.03 18.20
N GLN A 8 2.56 -8.47 19.04
CA GLN A 8 1.99 -7.62 20.08
C GLN A 8 3.00 -7.38 21.21
N ALA A 9 3.77 -8.41 21.57
CA ALA A 9 4.85 -8.26 22.53
C ALA A 9 5.94 -7.30 22.01
N ILE A 10 6.32 -7.39 20.73
CA ILE A 10 7.26 -6.45 20.10
C ILE A 10 6.73 -5.01 20.15
N ILE A 11 5.46 -4.80 19.76
CA ILE A 11 4.85 -3.47 19.78
C ILE A 11 4.81 -2.91 21.21
N ARG A 12 4.48 -3.72 22.22
CA ARG A 12 4.48 -3.29 23.62
C ARG A 12 5.88 -2.90 24.09
N ASP A 13 6.89 -3.72 23.80
CA ASP A 13 8.27 -3.43 24.18
C ASP A 13 8.78 -2.12 23.52
N LEU A 14 8.50 -1.92 22.22
CA LEU A 14 8.83 -0.68 21.51
C LEU A 14 8.12 0.56 22.09
N LYS A 15 6.88 0.42 22.56
CA LYS A 15 6.12 1.51 23.21
C LYS A 15 6.71 1.93 24.56
N GLU A 16 7.43 1.03 25.23
CA GLU A 16 8.05 1.28 26.52
C GLU A 16 9.48 1.85 26.40
N LYS A 17 10.06 1.91 25.19
CA LYS A 17 11.40 2.47 24.97
C LYS A 17 11.43 3.98 25.18
N GLU A 18 12.45 4.43 25.89
CA GLU A 18 12.80 5.85 25.96
C GLU A 18 13.44 6.33 24.65
N GLU A 19 13.31 7.63 24.38
CA GLU A 19 13.93 8.24 23.21
C GLU A 19 15.46 8.16 23.28
N MET A 20 16.09 7.83 22.16
CA MET A 20 17.54 7.68 22.08
C MET A 20 18.18 8.97 21.60
N ASN A 21 19.14 9.48 22.38
CA ASN A 21 20.04 10.54 21.92
C ASN A 21 21.18 9.94 21.08
N ALA A 22 21.18 10.26 19.79
CA ALA A 22 22.15 9.71 18.83
C ALA A 22 23.61 10.07 19.18
N GLU A 23 23.88 11.32 19.58
CA GLU A 23 25.24 11.80 19.92
C GLU A 23 25.81 11.12 21.17
N GLN A 24 24.94 10.65 22.08
CA GLN A 24 25.33 9.87 23.25
C GLN A 24 25.33 8.36 22.97
N HIS A 25 24.79 7.94 21.82
CA HIS A 25 24.73 6.54 21.44
C HIS A 25 26.03 6.06 20.81
N ASP A 26 26.52 6.72 19.77
CA ASP A 26 27.77 6.36 19.08
C ASP A 26 28.45 7.59 18.47
N GLY A 27 29.78 7.63 18.50
CA GLY A 27 30.56 8.72 17.92
C GLY A 27 30.40 8.89 16.40
N CYS A 28 29.87 7.91 15.68
CA CYS A 28 29.68 8.04 14.24
C CYS A 28 28.67 9.12 13.84
N TYR A 29 27.73 9.48 14.72
CA TYR A 29 26.75 10.53 14.45
C TYR A 29 27.44 11.92 14.42
N GLU A 30 28.30 12.20 15.40
CA GLU A 30 29.17 13.38 15.43
C GLU A 30 30.06 13.42 14.18
N LEU A 31 30.77 12.32 13.90
CA LEU A 31 31.65 12.23 12.74
C LEU A 31 30.92 12.42 11.40
N MET A 32 29.70 11.87 11.26
CA MET A 32 28.91 12.02 10.03
C MET A 32 28.50 13.48 9.83
N ARG A 33 27.99 14.13 10.87
CA ARG A 33 27.61 15.54 10.83
C ARG A 33 28.79 16.42 10.44
N GLU A 34 29.91 16.32 11.16
CA GLU A 34 31.11 17.14 10.92
C GLU A 34 31.73 16.88 9.54
N THR A 35 31.67 15.63 9.06
CA THR A 35 32.10 15.29 7.69
C THR A 35 31.23 15.99 6.64
N VAL A 36 29.90 16.00 6.81
CA VAL A 36 28.99 16.69 5.89
C VAL A 36 29.14 18.22 5.99
N GLU A 37 29.38 18.76 7.18
CA GLU A 37 29.71 20.18 7.39
C GLU A 37 30.99 20.60 6.68
N ALA A 38 32.01 19.74 6.65
CA ALA A 38 33.22 19.99 5.86
C ALA A 38 32.89 20.10 4.35
N TYR A 39 32.03 19.22 3.81
CA TYR A 39 31.58 19.33 2.42
C TYR A 39 30.72 20.57 2.16
N ALA A 40 29.95 21.03 3.16
CA ALA A 40 29.13 22.24 3.04
C ALA A 40 29.95 23.52 2.82
N LYS A 41 31.26 23.51 3.15
CA LYS A 41 32.19 24.62 2.92
C LYS A 41 32.70 24.70 1.48
N LEU A 42 32.49 23.67 0.66
CA LEU A 42 32.96 23.66 -0.72
C LEU A 42 32.14 24.63 -1.59
N SER A 43 32.84 25.47 -2.34
CA SER A 43 32.21 26.31 -3.38
C SER A 43 31.97 25.57 -4.70
N ASP A 44 32.67 24.45 -4.91
CA ASP A 44 32.59 23.62 -6.11
C ASP A 44 32.67 22.14 -5.74
N PHE A 45 31.78 21.34 -6.33
CA PHE A 45 31.65 19.90 -6.11
C PHE A 45 32.20 19.09 -7.31
N SER A 46 32.68 19.74 -8.37
CA SER A 46 33.11 19.09 -9.61
C SER A 46 34.31 18.15 -9.44
N ALA A 47 35.15 18.39 -8.42
CA ALA A 47 36.32 17.59 -8.12
C ALA A 47 36.02 16.33 -7.29
N LEU A 48 34.79 16.17 -6.79
CA LEU A 48 34.45 15.04 -5.94
C LEU A 48 34.44 13.73 -6.74
N ASP A 49 34.90 12.65 -6.12
CA ASP A 49 34.95 11.33 -6.72
C ASP A 49 34.51 10.23 -5.73
N TYR A 50 34.64 8.97 -6.14
CA TYR A 50 34.26 7.83 -5.32
C TYR A 50 34.94 7.79 -3.94
N LYS A 51 36.06 8.48 -3.71
CA LYS A 51 36.73 8.55 -2.40
C LYS A 51 35.92 9.39 -1.41
N ASP A 52 35.24 10.42 -1.88
CA ASP A 52 34.38 11.26 -1.05
C ASP A 52 33.14 10.48 -0.58
N LEU A 53 32.55 9.68 -1.48
CA LEU A 53 31.51 8.71 -1.11
C LEU A 53 32.03 7.66 -0.12
N ASN A 54 33.25 7.15 -0.32
CA ASN A 54 33.83 6.19 0.63
C ASN A 54 33.95 6.82 2.02
N LEU A 55 34.43 8.06 2.11
CA LEU A 55 34.59 8.78 3.37
C LEU A 55 33.26 8.84 4.14
N VAL A 56 32.20 9.35 3.51
CA VAL A 56 30.87 9.42 4.15
C VAL A 56 30.35 8.04 4.53
N TYR A 57 30.39 7.08 3.61
CA TYR A 57 29.89 5.72 3.88
C TYR A 57 30.61 5.04 5.04
N LEU A 58 31.93 5.10 5.06
CA LEU A 58 32.72 4.39 6.05
C LEU A 58 32.72 5.09 7.41
N THR A 59 32.28 6.35 7.53
CA THR A 59 31.96 6.92 8.85
C THR A 59 30.87 6.12 9.59
N THR A 60 29.94 5.50 8.86
CA THR A 60 28.90 4.64 9.45
C THR A 60 29.41 3.26 9.88
N VAL A 61 30.55 2.84 9.30
CA VAL A 61 31.07 1.47 9.43
C VAL A 61 31.98 1.35 10.65
N GLY A 62 31.69 0.33 11.44
CA GLY A 62 32.40 -0.07 12.64
C GLY A 62 33.91 -0.18 12.47
N THR A 63 34.63 0.36 13.45
CA THR A 63 36.10 0.27 13.57
C THR A 63 36.63 -1.17 13.67
N TRP A 64 35.79 -2.14 14.04
CA TRP A 64 36.11 -3.58 13.98
C TRP A 64 36.17 -4.12 12.54
N SER A 65 35.46 -3.48 11.60
CA SER A 65 35.52 -3.82 10.17
C SER A 65 36.65 -3.07 9.45
N GLN A 66 36.95 -1.84 9.87
CA GLN A 66 38.04 -1.03 9.34
C GLN A 66 38.64 -0.13 10.43
N GLY A 67 39.90 -0.38 10.80
CA GLY A 67 40.56 0.31 11.90
C GLY A 67 40.77 1.82 11.69
N LEU A 68 41.02 2.52 12.80
CA LEU A 68 41.15 3.98 12.87
C LEU A 68 42.12 4.59 11.85
N ASP A 69 43.32 4.01 11.69
CA ASP A 69 44.31 4.53 10.74
C ASP A 69 43.82 4.49 9.29
N ALA A 70 43.04 3.47 8.93
CA ALA A 70 42.43 3.38 7.61
C ALA A 70 41.32 4.43 7.42
N LYS A 71 40.55 4.76 8.48
CA LYS A 71 39.57 5.86 8.46
C LYS A 71 40.27 7.21 8.21
N LYS A 72 41.33 7.50 8.97
CA LYS A 72 42.12 8.73 8.82
C LYS A 72 42.78 8.82 7.44
N LYS A 73 43.26 7.70 6.90
CA LYS A 73 43.79 7.65 5.53
C LYS A 73 42.75 8.09 4.50
N MET A 74 41.49 7.69 4.66
CA MET A 74 40.42 8.08 3.74
C MET A 74 40.07 9.56 3.80
N VAL A 75 40.11 10.16 5.00
CA VAL A 75 39.99 11.61 5.16
C VAL A 75 41.06 12.31 4.31
N ASN A 76 42.31 11.86 4.41
CA ASN A 76 43.40 12.45 3.64
C ASN A 76 43.27 12.26 2.12
N GLU A 77 42.71 11.13 1.68
CA GLU A 77 42.51 10.79 0.27
C GLU A 77 41.29 11.47 -0.38
N SER A 78 40.37 12.05 0.40
CA SER A 78 39.20 12.78 -0.10
C SER A 78 39.58 14.06 -0.86
N ASN A 79 38.60 14.73 -1.45
CA ASN A 79 38.78 16.01 -2.14
C ASN A 79 38.45 17.23 -1.26
N LEU A 80 38.33 17.05 0.06
CA LEU A 80 38.19 18.15 1.03
C LEU A 80 39.43 19.05 1.09
N ALA A 81 39.24 20.28 1.58
CA ALA A 81 40.34 21.20 1.86
C ALA A 81 41.26 20.67 2.96
N SER A 82 42.54 21.07 2.93
CA SER A 82 43.56 20.59 3.88
C SER A 82 43.18 20.84 5.34
N ASP A 83 42.64 22.01 5.65
CA ASP A 83 42.24 22.37 7.02
C ASP A 83 41.08 21.49 7.53
N ASP A 84 40.12 21.18 6.66
CA ASP A 84 39.02 20.26 6.99
C ASP A 84 39.51 18.81 7.16
N LYS A 85 40.51 18.38 6.37
CA LYS A 85 41.13 17.07 6.53
C LYS A 85 41.89 16.96 7.86
N GLU A 86 42.61 17.99 8.25
CA GLU A 86 43.30 18.05 9.55
C GLU A 86 42.29 18.01 10.69
N HIS A 87 41.24 18.84 10.60
CA HIS A 87 40.17 18.87 11.59
C HIS A 87 39.47 17.50 11.75
N LEU A 88 39.02 16.88 10.66
CA LEU A 88 38.36 15.58 10.70
C LEU A 88 39.31 14.48 11.21
N THR A 89 40.59 14.55 10.89
CA THR A 89 41.60 13.61 11.41
C THR A 89 41.72 13.72 12.93
N MET A 90 41.76 14.95 13.47
CA MET A 90 41.77 15.19 14.91
C MET A 90 40.46 14.76 15.58
N LEU A 91 39.33 14.99 14.93
CA LEU A 91 38.01 14.57 15.43
C LEU A 91 37.92 13.05 15.56
N TRP A 92 38.43 12.29 14.60
CA TRP A 92 38.51 10.82 14.72
C TRP A 92 39.31 10.39 15.95
N ASP A 93 40.41 11.07 16.28
CA ASP A 93 41.20 10.76 17.49
C ASP A 93 40.44 11.14 18.77
N ASP A 94 39.76 12.29 18.82
CA ASP A 94 38.95 12.71 19.98
C ASP A 94 37.78 11.75 20.25
N VAL A 95 37.00 11.43 19.21
CA VAL A 95 35.87 10.48 19.29
C VAL A 95 36.36 9.09 19.69
N TRP A 96 37.55 8.68 19.25
CA TRP A 96 38.17 7.41 19.64
C TRP A 96 38.53 7.38 21.13
N GLU A 97 39.06 8.48 21.68
CA GLU A 97 39.32 8.58 23.11
C GLU A 97 38.03 8.68 23.93
N LYS A 98 36.99 9.41 23.48
CA LYS A 98 35.65 9.42 24.10
C LYS A 98 35.07 8.01 24.21
N ALA A 99 35.12 7.24 23.10
CA ALA A 99 34.70 5.83 23.10
C ALA A 99 35.49 4.99 24.11
N GLY A 100 36.79 5.26 24.27
CA GLY A 100 37.63 4.60 25.26
C GLY A 100 37.34 4.92 26.71
N ARG A 101 36.75 6.09 26.97
CA ARG A 101 36.27 6.50 28.29
C ARG A 101 34.86 5.99 28.58
N GLY A 102 34.22 5.31 27.63
CA GLY A 102 32.85 4.81 27.76
C GLY A 102 31.78 5.91 27.73
N GLU A 103 32.05 7.02 27.03
CA GLU A 103 31.10 8.13 26.91
C GLU A 103 29.92 7.82 25.97
N TYR A 104 30.03 6.77 25.15
CA TYR A 104 28.99 6.30 24.25
C TYR A 104 28.34 5.03 24.79
N SER A 105 27.01 4.92 24.64
CA SER A 105 26.27 3.73 25.09
C SER A 105 26.40 2.52 24.15
N ASN A 106 26.74 2.75 22.87
CA ASN A 106 27.01 1.70 21.90
C ASN A 106 28.48 1.24 21.97
N TYR A 107 28.69 -0.07 21.99
CA TYR A 107 30.01 -0.67 21.82
C TYR A 107 29.89 -2.07 21.23
N GLU A 108 30.88 -2.48 20.44
CA GLU A 108 30.97 -3.83 19.88
C GLU A 108 31.64 -4.76 20.91
N ALA A 109 30.90 -5.76 21.38
CA ALA A 109 31.36 -6.68 22.42
C ALA A 109 32.59 -7.50 21.99
N SER A 110 32.76 -7.74 20.70
CA SER A 110 33.93 -8.44 20.14
C SER A 110 35.15 -7.54 19.92
N ALA A 111 35.02 -6.22 20.06
CA ALA A 111 36.13 -5.29 19.88
C ALA A 111 37.16 -5.47 21.01
N LYS A 112 38.44 -5.58 20.64
CA LYS A 112 39.54 -5.60 21.60
C LYS A 112 39.48 -4.30 22.41
N VAL A 113 39.26 -4.43 23.72
CA VAL A 113 39.27 -3.33 24.72
C VAL A 113 37.93 -2.58 24.90
N GLY A 114 36.78 -3.06 24.39
CA GLY A 114 35.48 -2.42 24.67
C GLY A 114 35.35 -1.00 24.13
N ARG A 115 36.20 -0.63 23.16
CA ARG A 115 36.22 0.66 22.46
C ARG A 115 35.90 0.41 20.99
N SER A 116 34.86 1.05 20.49
CA SER A 116 34.49 1.02 19.08
C SER A 116 33.74 2.29 18.68
N ILE A 117 33.88 2.68 17.42
CA ILE A 117 33.04 3.68 16.75
C ILE A 117 32.41 3.04 15.53
N GLY A 118 31.17 3.40 15.21
CA GLY A 118 30.40 2.96 14.05
C GLY A 118 29.34 1.92 14.42
N LEU A 119 28.26 1.89 13.64
CA LEU A 119 27.07 1.07 13.96
C LEU A 119 26.98 -0.21 13.14
N PHE A 120 27.66 -0.26 11.99
CA PHE A 120 27.41 -1.28 10.98
C PHE A 120 28.67 -2.01 10.53
N GLY A 121 28.54 -3.29 10.22
CA GLY A 121 29.55 -4.03 9.45
C GLY A 121 29.51 -3.66 7.96
N THR A 122 30.52 -4.08 7.20
CA THR A 122 30.47 -3.96 5.73
C THR A 122 31.19 -5.10 5.02
N GLY A 123 30.69 -5.44 3.82
CA GLY A 123 31.34 -6.35 2.87
C GLY A 123 32.18 -5.63 1.80
N PHE A 124 32.20 -4.30 1.76
CA PHE A 124 33.01 -3.55 0.79
C PHE A 124 33.51 -2.22 1.36
N PHE A 125 34.68 -1.78 0.90
CA PHE A 125 35.33 -0.55 1.39
C PHE A 125 35.48 0.52 0.31
N SER A 126 34.95 0.30 -0.88
CA SER A 126 34.99 1.30 -1.96
C SER A 126 33.84 1.19 -2.94
N PHE A 127 33.31 2.35 -3.36
CA PHE A 127 32.34 2.46 -4.46
C PHE A 127 32.97 2.31 -5.85
N LYS A 128 34.31 2.35 -5.96
CA LYS A 128 35.00 2.01 -7.20
C LYS A 128 35.17 0.50 -7.31
N ARG A 129 34.37 -0.12 -8.18
CA ARG A 129 34.48 -1.54 -8.55
C ARG A 129 35.23 -1.69 -9.87
N LYS A 130 35.74 -2.90 -10.14
CA LYS A 130 36.61 -3.22 -11.29
C LYS A 130 36.07 -2.72 -12.64
N ASN A 131 34.74 -2.75 -12.84
CA ASN A 131 34.07 -2.36 -14.08
C ASN A 131 32.91 -1.35 -13.86
N SER A 132 32.87 -0.67 -12.71
CA SER A 132 31.76 0.22 -12.38
C SER A 132 32.19 1.18 -11.26
N ALA A 133 32.13 2.48 -11.52
CA ALA A 133 32.42 3.52 -10.54
C ALA A 133 31.46 4.70 -10.76
N PRO A 134 31.02 5.38 -9.70
CA PRO A 134 30.27 6.62 -9.81
C PRO A 134 31.05 7.68 -10.59
N THR A 135 30.34 8.46 -11.41
CA THR A 135 30.92 9.66 -12.01
C THR A 135 31.04 10.78 -10.97
N PRO A 136 31.91 11.79 -11.19
CA PRO A 136 31.98 12.96 -10.34
C PRO A 136 30.63 13.66 -10.14
N GLU A 137 29.80 13.74 -11.18
CA GLU A 137 28.48 14.37 -11.12
C GLU A 137 27.52 13.59 -10.20
N GLN A 138 27.55 12.26 -10.28
CA GLN A 138 26.73 11.40 -9.42
C GLN A 138 27.16 11.51 -7.95
N VAL A 139 28.48 11.53 -7.70
CA VAL A 139 29.05 11.76 -6.37
C VAL A 139 28.62 13.13 -5.84
N ALA A 140 28.83 14.18 -6.62
CA ALA A 140 28.48 15.56 -6.28
C ALA A 140 27.00 15.69 -5.94
N SER A 141 26.13 15.09 -6.75
CA SER A 141 24.68 15.09 -6.53
C SER A 141 24.31 14.47 -5.17
N PHE A 142 24.91 13.32 -4.84
CA PHE A 142 24.66 12.63 -3.57
C PHE A 142 25.23 13.39 -2.36
N ILE A 143 26.47 13.87 -2.41
CA ILE A 143 27.06 14.64 -1.31
C ILE A 143 26.31 15.96 -1.09
N ARG A 144 25.93 16.64 -2.17
CA ARG A 144 25.11 17.87 -2.09
C ARG A 144 23.75 17.61 -1.46
N MET A 145 23.12 16.46 -1.73
CA MET A 145 21.91 16.05 -1.03
C MET A 145 22.14 15.98 0.48
N LEU A 146 23.24 15.39 0.95
CA LEU A 146 23.55 15.35 2.39
C LEU A 146 23.74 16.74 2.98
N VAL A 147 24.46 17.62 2.27
CA VAL A 147 24.64 19.03 2.67
C VAL A 147 23.30 19.76 2.77
N ASP A 148 22.42 19.58 1.78
CA ASP A 148 21.09 20.20 1.77
C ASP A 148 20.20 19.68 2.91
N LEU A 149 20.30 18.39 3.23
CA LEU A 149 19.55 17.76 4.33
C LEU A 149 20.01 18.25 5.70
N LEU A 150 21.30 18.56 5.87
CA LEU A 150 21.91 18.89 7.15
C LEU A 150 21.12 19.93 7.98
N PRO A 151 20.71 21.11 7.46
CA PRO A 151 19.91 22.07 8.21
C PRO A 151 18.40 21.75 8.26
N MET A 152 17.91 20.77 7.50
CA MET A 152 16.47 20.50 7.39
C MET A 152 15.92 19.79 8.62
N THR A 153 14.69 20.13 9.00
CA THR A 153 13.96 19.54 10.14
C THR A 153 12.60 18.99 9.77
N ASP A 154 12.08 19.33 8.58
CA ASP A 154 10.81 18.83 8.08
C ASP A 154 11.03 17.53 7.29
N ASP A 155 10.38 16.45 7.74
CA ASP A 155 10.57 15.12 7.18
C ASP A 155 10.10 15.01 5.73
N ASP A 156 8.98 15.64 5.37
CA ASP A 156 8.44 15.56 4.01
C ASP A 156 9.33 16.29 3.01
N ALA A 157 9.81 17.48 3.36
CA ALA A 157 10.79 18.20 2.56
C ALA A 157 12.11 17.42 2.43
N MET A 158 12.58 16.77 3.50
CA MET A 158 13.78 15.92 3.44
C MET A 158 13.57 14.71 2.52
N PHE A 159 12.40 14.10 2.56
CA PHE A 159 12.03 13.00 1.68
C PHE A 159 11.98 13.43 0.22
N GLU A 160 11.35 14.56 -0.10
CA GLU A 160 11.34 15.12 -1.46
C GLU A 160 12.75 15.43 -1.96
N ARG A 161 13.59 16.05 -1.12
CA ARG A 161 14.98 16.37 -1.47
C ARG A 161 15.80 15.12 -1.75
N ALA A 162 15.62 14.07 -0.94
CA ALA A 162 16.33 12.81 -1.12
C ALA A 162 15.83 12.03 -2.34
N GLU A 163 14.52 11.98 -2.57
CA GLU A 163 13.88 11.30 -3.69
C GLU A 163 14.38 11.80 -5.05
N GLY A 164 14.57 13.12 -5.19
CA GLY A 164 15.11 13.74 -6.40
C GLY A 164 16.55 13.31 -6.76
N VAL A 165 17.28 12.66 -5.85
CA VAL A 165 18.63 12.15 -6.11
C VAL A 165 18.69 10.63 -6.10
N LEU A 166 17.97 9.96 -5.19
CA LEU A 166 18.02 8.51 -5.04
C LEU A 166 17.29 7.74 -6.15
N ASN A 167 16.43 8.40 -6.91
CA ASN A 167 15.78 7.80 -8.09
C ASN A 167 16.73 7.65 -9.29
N GLU A 168 17.88 8.32 -9.26
CA GLU A 168 18.92 8.18 -10.28
C GLU A 168 19.90 7.05 -9.90
N PRO A 169 20.34 6.20 -10.85
CA PRO A 169 21.29 5.14 -10.55
C PRO A 169 22.64 5.69 -10.04
N LEU A 170 23.09 5.23 -8.87
CA LEU A 170 24.43 5.51 -8.34
C LEU A 170 25.23 4.21 -8.23
N PRO A 171 26.25 3.99 -9.10
CA PRO A 171 27.02 2.74 -9.13
C PRO A 171 27.57 2.31 -7.77
N GLY A 172 27.24 1.08 -7.36
CA GLY A 172 27.69 0.51 -6.09
C GLY A 172 26.89 0.96 -4.85
N MET A 173 25.99 1.94 -4.97
CA MET A 173 25.07 2.34 -3.91
C MET A 173 23.77 1.53 -4.02
N GLN A 174 23.40 0.88 -2.93
CA GLN A 174 22.09 0.21 -2.77
C GLN A 174 21.43 0.73 -1.49
N THR A 175 20.17 0.35 -1.26
CA THR A 175 19.38 0.82 -0.11
C THR A 175 20.08 0.63 1.23
N ALA A 176 20.81 -0.47 1.42
CA ALA A 176 21.57 -0.70 2.64
C ALA A 176 22.59 0.44 2.91
N ALA A 177 23.46 0.73 1.94
CA ALA A 177 24.49 1.76 2.10
C ALA A 177 23.88 3.17 2.20
N ALA A 178 22.88 3.48 1.37
CA ALA A 178 22.23 4.79 1.39
C ALA A 178 21.48 5.05 2.70
N SER A 179 20.71 4.07 3.19
CA SER A 179 19.96 4.20 4.45
C SER A 179 20.86 4.31 5.67
N MET A 180 22.00 3.61 5.70
CA MET A 180 23.00 3.77 6.76
C MET A 180 23.53 5.21 6.82
N ILE A 181 23.91 5.79 5.66
CA ILE A 181 24.43 7.16 5.57
C ILE A 181 23.36 8.16 6.02
N LEU A 182 22.16 8.06 5.43
CA LEU A 182 21.06 8.98 5.72
C LEU A 182 20.60 8.88 7.18
N HIS A 183 20.57 7.67 7.75
CA HIS A 183 20.26 7.48 9.17
C HIS A 183 21.30 8.12 10.07
N CYS A 184 22.60 7.91 9.81
CA CYS A 184 23.66 8.53 10.62
C CYS A 184 23.68 10.06 10.53
N LEU A 185 23.11 10.65 9.47
CA LEU A 185 22.95 12.10 9.36
C LEU A 185 21.64 12.60 9.99
N LYS A 186 20.54 11.85 9.82
CA LYS A 186 19.17 12.21 10.18
C LYS A 186 18.44 11.01 10.80
N PRO A 187 18.80 10.61 12.04
CA PRO A 187 18.34 9.37 12.66
C PRO A 187 16.85 9.33 12.98
N TYR A 188 16.22 10.51 13.08
CA TYR A 188 14.78 10.67 13.34
C TYR A 188 13.92 10.65 12.07
N SER A 189 14.53 10.72 10.89
CA SER A 189 13.80 10.88 9.62
C SER A 189 14.00 9.69 8.70
N PHE A 190 15.21 9.10 8.69
CA PHE A 190 15.54 8.01 7.77
C PHE A 190 15.72 6.67 8.52
N PRO A 191 14.86 5.67 8.25
CA PRO A 191 15.01 4.34 8.80
C PRO A 191 16.15 3.56 8.12
N ILE A 192 16.76 2.66 8.88
CA ILE A 192 17.79 1.75 8.40
C ILE A 192 17.10 0.59 7.67
N LEU A 193 17.41 0.42 6.39
CA LEU A 193 16.92 -0.69 5.55
C LEU A 193 18.11 -1.42 4.95
N ASN A 194 19.00 -1.88 5.82
CA ASN A 194 20.04 -2.85 5.47
C ASN A 194 19.47 -4.26 5.66
N SER A 195 19.90 -5.20 4.83
CA SER A 195 19.58 -6.60 5.03
C SER A 195 20.41 -7.08 6.23
N ASN A 196 19.91 -6.89 7.46
CA ASN A 196 20.57 -7.43 8.65
C ASN A 196 20.74 -8.93 8.43
N THR A 197 21.98 -9.41 8.52
CA THR A 197 22.46 -10.77 8.22
C THR A 197 21.55 -11.87 8.77
N GLY A 198 20.49 -12.23 8.05
CA GLY A 198 19.53 -13.27 8.44
C GLY A 198 18.34 -12.84 9.30
N HIS A 199 18.15 -11.55 9.60
CA HIS A 199 17.01 -11.06 10.39
C HIS A 199 15.90 -10.47 9.50
N SER A 200 14.64 -10.70 9.89
CA SER A 200 13.47 -10.09 9.26
C SER A 200 13.46 -8.58 9.50
N ASN A 201 13.02 -7.80 8.52
CA ASN A 201 12.83 -6.37 8.70
C ASN A 201 11.74 -6.13 9.76
N ILE A 202 12.08 -5.46 10.87
CA ILE A 202 11.15 -5.26 12.00
C ILE A 202 9.87 -4.53 11.56
N PHE A 203 9.94 -3.62 10.59
CA PHE A 203 8.77 -2.91 10.09
C PHE A 203 7.82 -3.85 9.34
N GLU A 204 8.36 -4.79 8.54
CA GLU A 204 7.53 -5.84 7.92
C GLU A 204 6.94 -6.77 8.99
N VAL A 205 7.71 -7.12 10.04
CA VAL A 205 7.23 -7.94 11.16
C VAL A 205 6.06 -7.28 11.88
N ILE A 206 6.13 -5.98 12.17
CA ILE A 206 5.04 -5.26 12.85
C ILE A 206 3.92 -4.80 11.90
N GLY A 207 3.94 -5.24 10.64
CA GLY A 207 2.81 -5.13 9.71
C GLY A 207 2.89 -3.98 8.68
N VAL A 208 4.02 -3.30 8.56
CA VAL A 208 4.22 -2.26 7.54
C VAL A 208 4.51 -2.91 6.18
N GLN A 209 3.68 -2.59 5.19
CA GLN A 209 3.84 -3.12 3.83
C GLN A 209 4.89 -2.33 3.03
N LEU A 210 6.11 -2.85 2.97
CA LEU A 210 7.22 -2.24 2.22
C LEU A 210 7.26 -2.71 0.76
N LYS A 211 7.74 -1.84 -0.14
CA LYS A 211 7.95 -2.14 -1.57
C LYS A 211 9.44 -2.33 -1.82
N LYS A 212 9.82 -3.43 -2.51
CA LYS A 212 11.18 -3.68 -3.04
C LYS A 212 12.30 -3.13 -2.12
N THR A 213 12.40 -3.59 -0.87
CA THR A 213 13.25 -3.00 0.18
C THR A 213 14.74 -2.86 -0.18
N GLY A 214 15.25 -3.62 -1.16
CA GLY A 214 16.61 -3.48 -1.68
C GLY A 214 16.80 -2.44 -2.80
N SER A 215 15.73 -1.78 -3.27
CA SER A 215 15.76 -0.76 -4.33
C SER A 215 15.78 0.66 -3.76
N LEU A 216 16.66 1.51 -4.29
CA LEU A 216 16.75 2.92 -3.93
C LEU A 216 15.52 3.71 -4.39
N GLU A 217 14.98 3.38 -5.57
CA GLU A 217 13.77 4.00 -6.14
C GLU A 217 12.57 3.94 -5.19
N THR A 218 12.46 2.86 -4.42
CA THR A 218 11.35 2.66 -3.47
C THR A 218 11.72 3.04 -2.03
N TYR A 219 12.95 3.50 -1.78
CA TYR A 219 13.42 3.76 -0.43
C TYR A 219 12.61 4.87 0.25
N ILE A 220 12.40 5.99 -0.42
CA ILE A 220 11.67 7.13 0.16
C ILE A 220 10.19 6.82 0.35
N ASP A 221 9.57 6.11 -0.60
CA ASP A 221 8.22 5.54 -0.45
C ASP A 221 8.09 4.70 0.83
N ASN A 222 9.10 3.87 1.12
CA ASN A 222 9.15 3.07 2.34
C ASN A 222 9.38 3.95 3.58
N CYS A 223 10.22 4.99 3.51
CA CYS A 223 10.43 5.93 4.60
C CYS A 223 9.12 6.59 5.03
N ARG A 224 8.31 7.08 4.07
CA ARG A 224 6.99 7.69 4.34
C ARG A 224 6.05 6.73 5.06
N LYS A 225 5.97 5.47 4.60
CA LYS A 225 5.13 4.44 5.24
C LYS A 225 5.59 4.10 6.65
N ILE A 226 6.90 3.92 6.83
CA ILE A 226 7.51 3.60 8.12
C ILE A 226 7.29 4.77 9.09
N LYS A 227 7.48 6.01 8.66
CA LYS A 227 7.20 7.21 9.45
C LYS A 227 5.74 7.28 9.87
N ALA A 228 4.80 7.14 8.94
CA ALA A 228 3.38 7.19 9.25
C ALA A 228 2.98 6.14 10.30
N PHE A 229 3.44 4.90 10.12
CA PHE A 229 3.21 3.84 11.11
C PHE A 229 3.87 4.15 12.45
N ARG A 230 5.13 4.60 12.43
CA ARG A 230 5.87 4.94 13.66
C ARG A 230 5.15 6.02 14.44
N ASP A 231 4.79 7.12 13.77
CA ASP A 231 4.21 8.29 14.40
C ASP A 231 2.80 8.04 14.94
N GLN A 232 2.07 7.11 14.34
CA GLN A 232 0.77 6.66 14.85
C GLN A 232 0.89 5.75 16.08
N ASN A 233 1.95 4.94 16.18
CA ASN A 233 2.01 3.84 17.15
C ASN A 233 3.00 4.05 18.30
N PHE A 234 4.02 4.89 18.14
CA PHE A 234 5.11 5.05 19.09
C PHE A 234 5.45 6.53 19.36
N SER A 235 5.82 6.78 20.62
CA SER A 235 6.36 8.07 21.07
C SER A 235 7.80 8.27 20.62
N CYS A 236 8.61 7.21 20.65
CA CYS A 236 10.02 7.24 20.23
C CYS A 236 10.15 7.44 18.70
N LYS A 237 11.13 8.26 18.31
CA LYS A 237 11.32 8.73 16.94
C LYS A 237 12.63 8.24 16.34
N ASN A 238 13.69 8.06 17.13
CA ASN A 238 14.98 7.62 16.61
C ASN A 238 14.90 6.20 16.03
N TYR A 239 15.18 6.05 14.73
CA TYR A 239 15.08 4.76 14.05
C TYR A 239 16.10 3.71 14.52
N ARG A 240 17.15 4.12 15.23
CA ARG A 240 18.12 3.19 15.82
C ARG A 240 17.49 2.30 16.89
N ILE A 241 16.44 2.78 17.57
CA ILE A 241 15.68 1.99 18.55
C ILE A 241 15.07 0.75 17.87
N PHE A 242 14.43 0.95 16.72
CA PHE A 242 13.81 -0.11 15.94
C PHE A 242 14.85 -1.08 15.38
N ASP A 243 15.99 -0.57 14.90
CA ASP A 243 17.08 -1.40 14.37
C ASP A 243 17.73 -2.26 15.46
N VAL A 244 17.92 -1.73 16.68
CA VAL A 244 18.39 -2.52 17.83
C VAL A 244 17.36 -3.59 18.23
N GLU A 245 16.07 -3.26 18.22
CA GLU A 245 15.02 -4.23 18.55
C GLU A 245 14.90 -5.34 17.48
N ALA A 246 15.20 -5.03 16.21
CA ALA A 246 15.23 -6.01 15.12
C ALA A 246 16.26 -7.14 15.38
N GLN A 247 17.34 -6.85 16.09
CA GLN A 247 18.36 -7.84 16.48
C GLN A 247 17.90 -8.72 17.66
N ASN A 248 16.87 -8.29 18.39
CA ASN A 248 16.35 -8.93 19.58
C ASN A 248 15.02 -9.68 19.34
N LEU A 249 14.55 -9.79 18.09
CA LEU A 249 13.27 -10.43 17.74
C LEU A 249 13.12 -11.85 18.31
N ASN A 250 14.21 -12.61 18.44
CA ASN A 250 14.20 -13.96 19.01
C ASN A 250 13.79 -14.01 20.49
N LYS A 251 13.76 -12.88 21.21
CA LYS A 251 13.20 -12.77 22.57
C LYS A 251 11.67 -12.85 22.58
N PHE A 252 11.03 -12.71 21.42
CA PHE A 252 9.57 -12.73 21.25
C PHE A 252 9.16 -13.94 20.39
N PRO A 253 9.51 -15.19 20.76
CA PRO A 253 9.06 -16.34 19.99
C PRO A 253 7.53 -16.45 20.10
N ILE A 254 6.88 -16.91 19.04
CA ILE A 254 5.52 -17.41 19.15
C ILE A 254 5.55 -18.59 20.13
N SER A 255 4.96 -18.43 21.31
CA SER A 255 4.77 -19.54 22.25
C SER A 255 3.61 -20.41 21.77
N GLU A 256 3.63 -21.72 22.04
CA GLU A 256 2.49 -22.62 21.74
C GLU A 256 1.17 -22.16 22.41
N GLN A 257 1.23 -21.24 23.38
CA GLN A 257 0.06 -20.58 23.99
C GLN A 257 -0.53 -19.45 23.16
N THR A 258 0.07 -19.08 22.01
CA THR A 258 -0.39 -18.01 21.10
C THR A 258 -0.84 -18.51 19.74
N VAL A 259 -1.32 -19.76 19.65
CA VAL A 259 -2.25 -20.10 18.57
C VAL A 259 -3.53 -19.33 18.88
N LYS A 260 -3.84 -18.28 18.10
CA LYS A 260 -5.14 -17.60 18.18
C LYS A 260 -6.21 -18.67 18.06
N ARG A 261 -6.91 -18.93 19.16
CA ARG A 261 -7.97 -19.93 19.19
C ARG A 261 -9.20 -19.32 18.54
N VAL A 262 -10.00 -20.19 17.95
CA VAL A 262 -11.24 -19.79 17.30
C VAL A 262 -12.37 -20.44 18.06
N TRP A 263 -13.38 -19.67 18.46
CA TRP A 263 -14.46 -20.13 19.31
C TRP A 263 -15.78 -20.12 18.55
N LEU A 264 -16.60 -21.15 18.76
CA LEU A 264 -17.97 -21.22 18.27
C LEU A 264 -18.94 -20.87 19.40
N LEU A 265 -19.65 -19.76 19.20
CA LEU A 265 -20.78 -19.36 20.03
C LEU A 265 -22.09 -19.78 19.38
N THR A 266 -23.12 -19.93 20.20
CA THR A 266 -24.46 -20.31 19.75
C THR A 266 -25.51 -19.26 20.10
N TRP A 267 -26.44 -19.03 19.18
CA TRP A 267 -27.67 -18.31 19.45
C TRP A 267 -28.87 -19.22 19.19
N ASN A 268 -29.61 -19.61 20.24
CA ASN A 268 -30.85 -20.36 20.08
C ASN A 268 -32.05 -19.39 20.14
N VAL A 269 -32.69 -19.17 18.99
CA VAL A 269 -33.80 -18.20 18.87
C VAL A 269 -35.02 -18.55 19.72
N ASN A 270 -35.19 -19.83 20.07
CA ASN A 270 -36.31 -20.29 20.91
C ASN A 270 -36.08 -19.99 22.39
N ASN A 271 -34.83 -19.70 22.79
CA ASN A 271 -34.45 -19.45 24.18
C ASN A 271 -34.16 -17.98 24.47
N ARG A 272 -33.70 -17.21 23.47
CA ARG A 272 -33.27 -15.81 23.66
C ARG A 272 -33.63 -14.97 22.44
N HIS A 273 -34.49 -13.98 22.64
CA HIS A 273 -34.72 -12.90 21.68
C HIS A 273 -33.47 -12.00 21.61
N TRP A 274 -33.09 -11.60 20.39
CA TRP A 274 -31.98 -10.66 20.17
C TRP A 274 -32.51 -9.34 19.65
N GLU A 275 -32.66 -8.39 20.57
CA GLU A 275 -33.16 -7.06 20.24
C GLU A 275 -32.21 -6.32 19.28
N GLY A 276 -32.78 -5.69 18.25
CA GLY A 276 -32.05 -4.92 17.26
C GLY A 276 -31.17 -5.75 16.30
N PHE A 277 -31.46 -7.04 16.12
CA PHE A 277 -30.64 -7.94 15.29
C PHE A 277 -30.49 -7.43 13.85
N SER A 278 -31.59 -7.01 13.20
CA SER A 278 -31.56 -6.53 11.82
C SER A 278 -30.73 -5.25 11.68
N GLU A 279 -30.83 -4.32 12.62
CA GLU A 279 -30.09 -3.06 12.63
C GLU A 279 -28.60 -3.31 12.83
N LYS A 280 -28.23 -4.27 13.69
CA LYS A 280 -26.85 -4.69 13.92
C LYS A 280 -26.25 -5.40 12.70
N CYS A 281 -27.03 -6.21 12.00
CA CYS A 281 -26.63 -6.80 10.72
C CYS A 281 -26.33 -5.69 9.69
N ALA A 282 -27.21 -4.69 9.56
CA ALA A 282 -26.99 -3.57 8.66
C ALA A 282 -25.74 -2.74 9.03
N ALA A 283 -25.54 -2.46 10.32
CA ALA A 283 -24.36 -1.73 10.81
C ALA A 283 -23.06 -2.47 10.47
N THR A 284 -23.00 -3.77 10.75
CA THR A 284 -21.79 -4.57 10.46
C THR A 284 -21.56 -4.79 8.98
N LYS A 285 -22.62 -4.88 8.16
CA LYS A 285 -22.51 -4.87 6.69
C LYS A 285 -21.91 -3.55 6.17
N ALA A 286 -22.23 -2.43 6.81
CA ALA A 286 -21.66 -1.11 6.50
C ALA A 286 -20.24 -0.89 7.09
N GLY A 287 -19.61 -1.93 7.63
CA GLY A 287 -18.24 -1.88 8.16
C GLY A 287 -18.10 -1.32 9.58
N GLN A 288 -19.22 -1.09 10.29
CA GLN A 288 -19.20 -0.79 11.71
C GLN A 288 -19.04 -2.08 12.54
N THR A 289 -18.65 -1.96 13.81
CA THR A 289 -18.61 -3.11 14.73
C THR A 289 -19.74 -3.04 15.76
N VAL A 290 -20.14 -4.19 16.28
CA VAL A 290 -21.19 -4.30 17.31
C VAL A 290 -20.67 -5.14 18.48
N SER A 291 -20.62 -4.53 19.66
CA SER A 291 -20.19 -5.22 20.90
C SER A 291 -21.37 -5.84 21.63
N GLU A 292 -21.27 -7.13 21.94
CA GLU A 292 -22.33 -7.92 22.58
C GLU A 292 -21.76 -8.81 23.68
N MET A 293 -22.50 -8.89 24.78
CA MET A 293 -22.25 -9.86 25.84
C MET A 293 -22.85 -11.21 25.42
N TRP A 294 -22.03 -12.26 25.46
CA TRP A 294 -22.43 -13.59 25.04
C TRP A 294 -22.14 -14.64 26.10
N THR A 295 -23.04 -15.61 26.24
CA THR A 295 -22.80 -16.77 27.11
C THR A 295 -21.70 -17.65 26.50
N CYS A 296 -20.78 -18.07 27.34
CA CYS A 296 -19.64 -18.90 26.95
C CYS A 296 -19.31 -19.85 28.10
N SER A 297 -19.48 -21.16 27.88
CA SER A 297 -19.19 -22.17 28.89
C SER A 297 -17.70 -22.40 29.14
N SER A 298 -16.85 -21.92 28.23
CA SER A 298 -15.40 -21.99 28.35
C SER A 298 -14.84 -20.73 29.00
N THR A 299 -13.88 -20.91 29.91
CA THR A 299 -13.10 -19.81 30.50
C THR A 299 -11.77 -19.58 29.77
N ASP A 300 -11.51 -20.35 28.71
CA ASP A 300 -10.29 -20.27 27.89
C ASP A 300 -10.23 -19.14 26.86
N PRO A 301 -11.33 -18.55 26.34
CA PRO A 301 -11.21 -17.43 25.42
C PRO A 301 -10.39 -16.28 26.00
N ARG A 302 -9.50 -15.72 25.17
CA ARG A 302 -8.65 -14.56 25.50
C ARG A 302 -8.97 -13.39 24.58
N ILE A 303 -8.67 -12.17 25.03
CA ILE A 303 -8.87 -10.97 24.22
C ILE A 303 -8.13 -11.12 22.87
N GLY A 304 -8.85 -10.88 21.78
CA GLY A 304 -8.35 -10.98 20.41
C GLY A 304 -8.50 -12.35 19.74
N ASP A 305 -8.94 -13.38 20.47
CA ASP A 305 -9.35 -14.67 19.87
C ASP A 305 -10.50 -14.45 18.88
N GLU A 306 -10.52 -15.28 17.84
CA GLU A 306 -11.54 -15.22 16.80
C GLU A 306 -12.82 -15.92 17.27
N VAL A 307 -13.96 -15.40 16.86
CA VAL A 307 -15.28 -15.92 17.24
C VAL A 307 -16.15 -16.07 16.01
N PHE A 308 -16.80 -17.22 15.88
CA PHE A 308 -17.94 -17.43 15.00
C PHE A 308 -19.23 -17.64 15.79
N LEU A 309 -20.35 -17.17 15.25
CA LEU A 309 -21.67 -17.34 15.84
C LEU A 309 -22.59 -18.15 14.93
N ILE A 310 -23.18 -19.23 15.46
CA ILE A 310 -24.18 -20.04 14.75
C ILE A 310 -25.58 -19.86 15.34
N LYS A 311 -26.56 -19.66 14.46
CA LYS A 311 -27.99 -19.67 14.78
C LYS A 311 -28.51 -21.11 14.86
N LEU A 312 -29.16 -21.42 15.99
CA LEU A 312 -29.82 -22.68 16.31
C LEU A 312 -31.29 -22.43 16.70
N GLY A 313 -32.03 -23.52 16.95
CA GLY A 313 -33.48 -23.47 17.18
C GLY A 313 -34.24 -23.71 15.87
N ASP A 314 -35.18 -22.82 15.57
CA ASP A 314 -35.99 -22.84 14.36
C ASP A 314 -35.16 -22.65 13.09
N GLN A 315 -35.63 -23.23 11.97
CA GLN A 315 -34.97 -23.10 10.66
C GLN A 315 -35.06 -21.66 10.13
N PRO A 316 -34.05 -21.17 9.39
CA PRO A 316 -32.82 -21.86 9.00
C PRO A 316 -31.79 -21.89 10.14
N ARG A 317 -31.06 -23.00 10.27
CA ARG A 317 -29.85 -23.10 11.10
C ARG A 317 -28.62 -22.78 10.26
N CYS A 318 -27.87 -21.76 10.65
CA CYS A 318 -26.83 -21.20 9.80
C CYS A 318 -25.77 -20.45 10.61
N LEU A 319 -24.58 -20.30 10.02
CA LEU A 319 -23.54 -19.40 10.54
C LEU A 319 -23.95 -17.97 10.24
N ILE A 320 -23.96 -17.11 11.26
CA ILE A 320 -24.51 -15.75 11.15
C ILE A 320 -23.56 -14.66 11.64
N GLY A 321 -22.42 -14.99 12.25
CA GLY A 321 -21.54 -13.95 12.79
C GLY A 321 -20.07 -14.32 12.83
N HIS A 322 -19.23 -13.30 12.70
CA HIS A 322 -17.79 -13.33 12.94
C HIS A 322 -17.36 -12.09 13.73
N GLY A 323 -16.37 -12.27 14.61
CA GLY A 323 -15.89 -11.22 15.48
C GLY A 323 -14.69 -11.63 16.31
N ARG A 324 -14.40 -10.83 17.35
CA ARG A 324 -13.30 -11.07 18.28
C ARG A 324 -13.70 -10.86 19.72
N VAL A 325 -13.07 -11.62 20.61
CA VAL A 325 -13.22 -11.41 22.07
C VAL A 325 -12.62 -10.07 22.46
N ILE A 326 -13.40 -9.22 23.12
CA ILE A 326 -12.96 -7.93 23.69
C ILE A 326 -12.93 -7.93 25.22
N LYS A 327 -13.53 -8.94 25.85
CA LYS A 327 -13.44 -9.19 27.30
C LYS A 327 -13.45 -10.68 27.58
N GLU A 328 -12.49 -11.11 28.41
CA GLU A 328 -12.33 -12.51 28.86
C GLU A 328 -13.50 -12.97 29.73
N SER A 329 -13.54 -14.27 30.04
CA SER A 329 -14.65 -14.89 30.77
C SER A 329 -14.90 -14.26 32.14
N TYR A 330 -16.17 -13.96 32.43
CA TYR A 330 -16.64 -13.48 33.72
C TYR A 330 -18.01 -14.05 34.07
N ALA A 331 -18.24 -14.29 35.37
CA ALA A 331 -19.51 -14.78 35.88
C ALA A 331 -20.54 -13.65 35.99
N LYS A 332 -21.79 -13.95 35.59
CA LYS A 332 -22.96 -13.08 35.77
C LYS A 332 -24.18 -13.94 36.11
N GLU A 333 -25.25 -13.33 36.64
CA GLU A 333 -26.53 -14.01 36.84
C GLU A 333 -26.96 -14.76 35.57
N HIS A 334 -27.54 -15.94 35.75
CA HIS A 334 -27.96 -16.79 34.64
C HIS A 334 -28.97 -16.05 33.75
N TYR A 335 -28.88 -16.20 32.43
CA TYR A 335 -29.79 -15.56 31.46
C TYR A 335 -31.27 -15.99 31.57
N ASP A 336 -31.56 -16.98 32.43
CA ASP A 336 -32.89 -17.57 32.61
C ASP A 336 -33.45 -16.97 33.91
N PRO A 337 -34.57 -16.21 33.86
CA PRO A 337 -35.09 -15.48 35.02
C PRO A 337 -35.39 -16.36 36.24
N GLU A 338 -35.85 -17.60 36.03
CA GLU A 338 -36.15 -18.51 37.15
C GLU A 338 -34.86 -18.95 37.83
N LYS A 339 -33.84 -19.31 37.04
CA LYS A 339 -32.52 -19.70 37.55
C LYS A 339 -31.75 -18.54 38.17
N ALA A 340 -31.91 -17.33 37.65
CA ALA A 340 -31.35 -16.12 38.25
C ALA A 340 -31.94 -15.87 39.65
N THR A 341 -33.26 -16.07 39.81
CA THR A 341 -33.95 -15.96 41.10
C THR A 341 -33.46 -16.99 42.12
N GLU A 342 -33.01 -18.17 41.65
CA GLU A 342 -32.34 -19.21 42.46
C GLU A 342 -30.86 -18.93 42.76
N GLY A 343 -30.31 -17.78 42.31
CA GLY A 343 -28.91 -17.40 42.53
C GLY A 343 -27.90 -18.13 41.63
N LYS A 344 -28.35 -18.75 40.53
CA LYS A 344 -27.43 -19.40 39.58
C LYS A 344 -26.72 -18.35 38.72
N VAL A 345 -25.47 -18.63 38.38
CA VAL A 345 -24.62 -17.81 37.51
C VAL A 345 -24.24 -18.57 36.24
N SER A 346 -23.93 -17.85 35.18
CA SER A 346 -23.31 -18.37 33.96
C SER A 346 -22.14 -17.51 33.52
N ASP A 347 -21.18 -18.14 32.86
CA ASP A 347 -20.00 -17.46 32.34
C ASP A 347 -20.31 -16.76 31.01
N HIS A 348 -19.72 -15.59 30.85
CA HIS A 348 -19.91 -14.71 29.71
C HIS A 348 -18.58 -14.14 29.23
N ILE A 349 -18.53 -13.81 27.94
CA ILE A 349 -17.48 -13.00 27.32
C ILE A 349 -18.14 -11.80 26.64
N ASP A 350 -17.37 -10.74 26.37
CA ASP A 350 -17.83 -9.69 25.46
C ASP A 350 -17.14 -9.87 24.12
N VAL A 351 -17.92 -9.83 23.05
CA VAL A 351 -17.48 -10.04 21.67
C VAL A 351 -17.79 -8.79 20.86
N GLU A 352 -16.81 -8.32 20.11
CA GLU A 352 -17.02 -7.33 19.05
C GLU A 352 -17.23 -8.08 17.74
N PHE A 353 -18.46 -8.07 17.22
CA PHE A 353 -18.79 -8.59 15.90
C PHE A 353 -18.41 -7.58 14.83
N ASP A 354 -17.62 -8.02 13.86
CA ASP A 354 -17.27 -7.24 12.67
C ASP A 354 -18.18 -7.54 11.48
N ARG A 355 -18.86 -8.70 11.49
CA ARG A 355 -19.88 -9.05 10.50
C ARG A 355 -20.96 -9.94 11.10
N LEU A 356 -22.21 -9.51 10.96
CA LEU A 356 -23.41 -10.28 11.25
C LEU A 356 -24.26 -10.38 9.97
N ILE A 357 -24.72 -11.58 9.61
CA ILE A 357 -25.56 -11.86 8.44
C ILE A 357 -27.03 -11.84 8.86
N ASP A 358 -27.86 -11.05 8.18
CA ASP A 358 -29.32 -11.12 8.32
C ASP A 358 -29.84 -12.36 7.57
N TYR A 359 -30.05 -13.46 8.30
CA TYR A 359 -30.44 -14.76 7.73
C TYR A 359 -31.80 -14.75 7.00
N GLU A 360 -32.59 -13.67 7.12
CA GLU A 360 -33.85 -13.50 6.39
C GLU A 360 -33.65 -12.77 5.05
N LYS A 361 -32.55 -12.03 4.88
CA LYS A 361 -32.33 -11.13 3.74
C LYS A 361 -31.06 -11.40 2.95
N GLU A 362 -30.11 -12.15 3.53
CA GLU A 362 -28.78 -12.36 2.96
C GLU A 362 -28.52 -13.85 2.73
N GLU A 363 -27.58 -14.15 1.83
CA GLU A 363 -27.05 -15.51 1.72
C GLU A 363 -26.32 -15.90 3.00
N TYR A 364 -26.37 -17.19 3.35
CA TYR A 364 -25.79 -17.74 4.58
C TYR A 364 -25.19 -19.11 4.34
N ILE A 365 -24.29 -19.52 5.24
CA ILE A 365 -23.76 -20.89 5.26
C ILE A 365 -24.68 -21.74 6.13
N SER A 366 -25.37 -22.69 5.51
CA SER A 366 -26.28 -23.59 6.22
C SER A 366 -25.53 -24.54 7.16
N GLN A 367 -26.19 -25.01 8.22
CA GLN A 367 -25.63 -26.03 9.10
C GLN A 367 -25.30 -27.33 8.35
N ASP A 368 -26.10 -27.72 7.36
CA ASP A 368 -25.84 -28.91 6.56
C ASP A 368 -24.57 -28.76 5.71
N GLU A 369 -24.33 -27.56 5.15
CA GLU A 369 -23.09 -27.26 4.44
C GLU A 369 -21.88 -27.29 5.38
N LEU A 370 -21.99 -26.74 6.60
CA LEU A 370 -20.93 -26.84 7.61
C LEU A 370 -20.63 -28.30 7.99
N LYS A 371 -21.66 -29.12 8.19
CA LYS A 371 -21.51 -30.56 8.49
C LYS A 371 -20.88 -31.32 7.32
N ALA A 372 -21.17 -30.92 6.08
CA ALA A 372 -20.60 -31.56 4.88
C ALA A 372 -19.14 -31.16 4.63
N LYS A 373 -18.81 -29.86 4.73
CA LYS A 373 -17.49 -29.31 4.36
C LYS A 373 -16.51 -29.19 5.52
N CYS A 374 -17.02 -29.07 6.75
CA CYS A 374 -16.24 -28.93 7.99
C CYS A 374 -16.63 -30.02 8.99
N SER A 375 -16.66 -31.27 8.54
CA SER A 375 -17.24 -32.43 9.25
C SER A 375 -16.56 -32.82 10.56
N ALA A 376 -15.30 -32.40 10.77
CA ALA A 376 -14.58 -32.69 12.00
C ALA A 376 -15.04 -31.82 13.19
N GLN A 377 -15.77 -30.74 12.94
CA GLN A 377 -16.31 -29.83 13.95
C GLN A 377 -17.75 -30.20 14.30
N HIS A 378 -18.13 -30.01 15.57
CA HIS A 378 -19.51 -30.12 16.01
C HIS A 378 -20.20 -28.75 15.88
N TRP A 379 -21.28 -28.69 15.10
CA TRP A 379 -21.99 -27.46 14.72
C TRP A 379 -23.36 -27.29 15.39
N ASP A 380 -23.70 -28.15 16.35
CA ASP A 380 -24.91 -28.08 17.17
C ASP A 380 -24.61 -28.37 18.65
N PRO A 381 -23.60 -27.68 19.25
CA PRO A 381 -23.25 -27.93 20.63
C PRO A 381 -24.37 -27.52 21.59
N GLN A 382 -24.52 -28.30 22.66
CA GLN A 382 -25.48 -27.98 23.73
C GLN A 382 -25.09 -26.70 24.49
N ASN A 383 -23.79 -26.45 24.63
CA ASN A 383 -23.24 -25.27 25.30
C ASN A 383 -22.54 -24.36 24.29
N SER A 384 -22.72 -23.05 24.46
CA SER A 384 -21.97 -22.02 23.71
C SER A 384 -20.51 -21.98 24.17
N GLY A 385 -19.59 -21.63 23.27
CA GLY A 385 -18.18 -21.41 23.62
C GLY A 385 -17.27 -22.63 23.50
N ILE A 386 -17.52 -23.50 22.51
CA ILE A 386 -16.60 -24.59 22.20
C ILE A 386 -15.50 -24.11 21.25
N GLU A 387 -14.31 -24.68 21.35
CA GLU A 387 -13.22 -24.39 20.40
C GLU A 387 -13.54 -24.99 19.02
N ILE A 388 -13.23 -24.23 17.97
CA ILE A 388 -13.25 -24.71 16.59
C ILE A 388 -11.91 -25.35 16.27
N LYS A 389 -11.96 -26.60 15.81
CA LYS A 389 -10.74 -27.37 15.52
C LYS A 389 -9.91 -26.71 14.42
N PRO A 390 -8.57 -26.59 14.58
CA PRO A 390 -7.69 -26.00 13.58
C PRO A 390 -7.84 -26.59 12.18
N GLU A 391 -8.12 -27.89 12.08
CA GLU A 391 -8.27 -28.62 10.82
C GLU A 391 -9.42 -28.12 9.92
N VAL A 392 -10.46 -27.50 10.50
CA VAL A 392 -11.60 -26.97 9.71
C VAL A 392 -11.47 -25.49 9.36
N LEU A 393 -10.54 -24.77 10.01
CA LEU A 393 -10.43 -23.31 9.88
C LEU A 393 -10.20 -22.84 8.44
N PRO A 394 -9.29 -23.43 7.63
CA PRO A 394 -9.09 -22.97 6.26
C PRO A 394 -10.37 -23.02 5.42
N THR A 395 -11.15 -24.09 5.56
CA THR A 395 -12.42 -24.26 4.86
C THR A 395 -13.49 -23.32 5.40
N LEU A 396 -13.60 -23.18 6.72
CA LEU A 396 -14.55 -22.28 7.37
C LEU A 396 -14.30 -20.82 6.96
N HIS A 397 -13.04 -20.37 7.00
CA HIS A 397 -12.65 -19.04 6.57
C HIS A 397 -12.94 -18.81 5.08
N ALA A 398 -12.72 -19.81 4.22
CA ALA A 398 -13.05 -19.70 2.81
C ALA A 398 -14.57 -19.57 2.57
N LEU A 399 -15.39 -20.37 3.27
CA LEU A 399 -16.84 -20.29 3.21
C LEU A 399 -17.35 -18.96 3.74
N TRP A 400 -16.87 -18.54 4.91
CA TRP A 400 -17.23 -17.26 5.51
C TRP A 400 -16.87 -16.11 4.59
N LYS A 401 -15.63 -16.07 4.10
CA LYS A 401 -15.19 -15.07 3.13
C LYS A 401 -16.06 -15.07 1.87
N ALA A 402 -16.51 -16.23 1.38
CA ALA A 402 -17.34 -16.30 0.18
C ALA A 402 -18.72 -15.68 0.41
N VAL A 403 -19.36 -15.98 1.55
CA VAL A 403 -20.71 -15.47 1.87
C VAL A 403 -20.69 -14.04 2.41
N THR A 404 -19.58 -13.63 3.02
CA THR A 404 -19.35 -12.28 3.55
C THR A 404 -18.32 -11.53 2.73
N LYS A 405 -18.16 -11.83 1.43
CA LYS A 405 -17.45 -10.92 0.54
C LYS A 405 -18.14 -9.56 0.72
N ASN A 406 -17.51 -8.67 1.49
CA ASN A 406 -17.79 -7.26 1.40
C ASN A 406 -17.66 -6.98 -0.08
N GLN A 407 -18.78 -6.65 -0.71
CA GLN A 407 -18.80 -6.09 -2.04
C GLN A 407 -17.88 -4.89 -1.94
N GLU A 408 -16.65 -5.07 -2.41
CA GLU A 408 -15.59 -4.12 -2.21
C GLU A 408 -16.03 -2.87 -2.95
N GLN A 409 -16.50 -1.87 -2.21
CA GLN A 409 -17.02 -0.65 -2.82
C GLN A 409 -15.84 0.16 -3.34
N TYR A 410 -15.88 0.50 -4.62
CA TYR A 410 -14.84 1.26 -5.31
C TYR A 410 -15.09 2.77 -5.23
N GLY A 411 -16.23 3.17 -4.65
CA GLY A 411 -16.60 4.56 -4.41
C GLY A 411 -17.13 5.25 -5.65
N PHE A 412 -17.90 4.54 -6.48
CA PHE A 412 -18.47 5.12 -7.69
C PHE A 412 -19.46 6.25 -7.38
N ALA A 413 -20.15 6.19 -6.24
CA ALA A 413 -21.00 7.29 -5.77
C ALA A 413 -20.20 8.59 -5.54
N GLU A 414 -19.03 8.50 -4.90
CA GLU A 414 -18.15 9.64 -4.63
C GLU A 414 -17.48 10.16 -5.91
N ILE A 415 -17.07 9.27 -6.82
CA ILE A 415 -16.54 9.67 -8.13
C ILE A 415 -17.62 10.47 -8.89
N ILE A 416 -18.84 9.96 -8.97
CA ILE A 416 -19.95 10.59 -9.67
C ILE A 416 -20.33 11.92 -9.04
N SER A 417 -20.44 11.99 -7.70
CA SER A 417 -20.71 13.24 -7.00
C SER A 417 -19.65 14.28 -7.32
N PHE A 418 -18.35 13.94 -7.23
CA PHE A 418 -17.29 14.88 -7.53
C PHE A 418 -17.37 15.42 -8.97
N LEU A 419 -17.53 14.52 -9.96
CA LEU A 419 -17.64 14.93 -11.36
C LEU A 419 -18.89 15.77 -11.60
N SER A 420 -20.03 15.38 -11.03
CA SER A 420 -21.29 16.13 -11.15
C SER A 420 -21.20 17.52 -10.53
N ASP A 421 -20.59 17.64 -9.35
CA ASP A 421 -20.59 18.88 -8.57
C ASP A 421 -19.56 19.89 -9.08
N HIS A 422 -18.43 19.40 -9.62
CA HIS A 422 -17.26 20.24 -9.89
C HIS A 422 -16.83 20.30 -11.36
N SER A 423 -17.40 19.48 -12.25
CA SER A 423 -17.04 19.48 -13.68
C SER A 423 -17.07 20.89 -14.29
N GLY A 424 -15.97 21.28 -14.92
CA GLY A 424 -15.78 22.61 -15.52
C GLY A 424 -15.38 23.72 -14.54
N GLU A 425 -15.36 23.47 -13.23
CA GLU A 425 -14.87 24.43 -12.24
C GLU A 425 -13.37 24.68 -12.40
N HIS A 426 -12.96 25.95 -12.35
CA HIS A 426 -11.56 26.35 -12.50
C HIS A 426 -10.80 26.26 -11.18
N TYR A 427 -9.76 25.41 -11.14
CA TYR A 427 -8.88 25.23 -10.01
C TYR A 427 -7.80 26.33 -9.96
N ILE A 428 -7.62 26.90 -8.77
CA ILE A 428 -6.56 27.88 -8.47
C ILE A 428 -5.70 27.30 -7.34
N ALA A 429 -4.37 27.38 -7.48
CA ALA A 429 -3.46 26.93 -6.42
C ALA A 429 -3.77 27.65 -5.09
N PRO A 430 -3.86 26.94 -3.93
CA PRO A 430 -4.33 27.52 -2.67
C PRO A 430 -3.59 28.79 -2.23
N ASP A 431 -2.27 28.87 -2.48
CA ASP A 431 -1.43 30.03 -2.21
C ASP A 431 -1.81 31.27 -3.04
N LYS A 432 -2.51 31.08 -4.16
CA LYS A 432 -3.00 32.13 -5.07
C LYS A 432 -4.51 32.35 -4.99
N ALA A 433 -5.22 31.55 -4.18
CA ALA A 433 -6.67 31.52 -4.15
C ALA A 433 -7.29 32.52 -3.14
N GLY A 434 -6.48 33.18 -2.30
CA GLY A 434 -6.95 34.12 -1.29
C GLY A 434 -7.99 33.48 -0.37
N ASP A 435 -9.17 34.10 -0.25
CA ASP A 435 -10.27 33.61 0.60
C ASP A 435 -10.81 32.23 0.19
N LYS A 436 -10.49 31.74 -1.03
CA LYS A 436 -10.87 30.40 -1.51
C LYS A 436 -9.82 29.31 -1.24
N ALA A 437 -8.72 29.62 -0.53
CA ALA A 437 -7.61 28.68 -0.34
C ALA A 437 -8.03 27.33 0.28
N GLU A 438 -8.91 27.37 1.29
CA GLU A 438 -9.43 26.16 1.95
C GLU A 438 -10.28 25.32 0.98
N TYR A 439 -11.20 25.97 0.26
CA TYR A 439 -12.02 25.31 -0.76
C TYR A 439 -11.19 24.69 -1.89
N MET A 440 -10.17 25.41 -2.40
CA MET A 440 -9.29 24.87 -3.44
C MET A 440 -8.42 23.71 -2.92
N THR A 441 -8.10 23.70 -1.63
CA THR A 441 -7.41 22.57 -0.99
C THR A 441 -8.33 21.35 -0.93
N ASP A 442 -9.58 21.52 -0.52
CA ASP A 442 -10.58 20.45 -0.54
C ASP A 442 -10.82 19.91 -1.96
N LEU A 443 -11.06 20.80 -2.93
CA LEU A 443 -11.27 20.44 -4.34
C LEU A 443 -10.09 19.61 -4.88
N LYS A 444 -8.86 20.02 -4.59
CA LYS A 444 -7.65 19.28 -4.96
C LYS A 444 -7.57 17.91 -4.30
N ASN A 445 -7.91 17.83 -3.01
CA ASN A 445 -7.85 16.58 -2.25
C ASN A 445 -8.90 15.59 -2.77
N ARG A 446 -10.15 16.03 -2.92
CA ARG A 446 -11.24 15.22 -3.48
C ARG A 446 -10.95 14.78 -4.91
N GLY A 447 -10.47 15.69 -5.77
CA GLY A 447 -10.07 15.36 -7.15
C GLY A 447 -8.94 14.32 -7.22
N LYS A 448 -7.93 14.43 -6.35
CA LYS A 448 -6.89 13.40 -6.22
C LYS A 448 -7.47 12.08 -5.71
N GLU A 449 -8.35 12.12 -4.73
CA GLU A 449 -8.96 10.93 -4.12
C GLU A 449 -9.78 10.14 -5.15
N VAL A 450 -10.72 10.77 -5.85
CA VAL A 450 -11.56 10.08 -6.86
C VAL A 450 -10.72 9.50 -7.99
N ARG A 451 -9.65 10.20 -8.39
CA ARG A 451 -8.67 9.69 -9.36
C ARG A 451 -7.95 8.44 -8.83
N GLN A 452 -7.50 8.45 -7.57
CA GLN A 452 -6.83 7.28 -6.99
C GLN A 452 -7.78 6.09 -6.83
N ARG A 453 -9.03 6.32 -6.46
CA ARG A 453 -10.08 5.28 -6.42
C ARG A 453 -10.25 4.63 -7.78
N PHE A 454 -10.41 5.42 -8.84
CA PHE A 454 -10.55 4.90 -10.19
C PHE A 454 -9.30 4.16 -10.69
N ILE A 455 -8.09 4.65 -10.36
CA ILE A 455 -6.83 3.93 -10.64
C ILE A 455 -6.78 2.59 -9.93
N ALA A 456 -7.15 2.54 -8.65
CA ALA A 456 -7.14 1.30 -7.87
C ALA A 456 -8.11 0.26 -8.45
N PHE A 457 -9.32 0.69 -8.81
CA PHE A 457 -10.30 -0.15 -9.50
C PHE A 457 -9.75 -0.70 -10.82
N ALA A 458 -9.22 0.18 -11.69
CA ALA A 458 -8.70 -0.23 -12.99
C ALA A 458 -7.50 -1.19 -12.89
N ARG A 459 -6.58 -0.96 -11.94
CA ARG A 459 -5.47 -1.88 -11.67
C ARG A 459 -5.96 -3.25 -11.24
N LYS A 460 -7.03 -3.29 -10.45
CA LYS A 460 -7.62 -4.55 -9.99
C LYS A 460 -8.26 -5.31 -11.16
N VAL A 461 -8.97 -4.63 -12.06
CA VAL A 461 -9.51 -5.22 -13.30
C VAL A 461 -8.36 -5.78 -14.14
N ALA A 462 -7.32 -4.99 -14.41
CA ALA A 462 -6.16 -5.41 -15.20
C ALA A 462 -5.45 -6.63 -14.59
N ALA A 463 -5.28 -6.66 -13.26
CA ALA A 463 -4.63 -7.79 -12.57
C ALA A 463 -5.37 -9.13 -12.72
N GLN A 464 -6.65 -9.13 -13.10
CA GLN A 464 -7.42 -10.35 -13.38
C GLN A 464 -7.33 -10.80 -14.85
N ILE A 465 -6.65 -10.05 -15.71
CA ILE A 465 -6.56 -10.29 -17.15
C ILE A 465 -5.08 -10.49 -17.53
N PRO A 466 -4.65 -11.74 -17.82
CA PRO A 466 -3.29 -12.00 -18.25
C PRO A 466 -2.89 -11.18 -19.48
N GLY A 467 -1.72 -10.53 -19.42
CA GLY A 467 -1.20 -9.71 -20.52
C GLY A 467 -1.87 -8.34 -20.66
N LEU A 468 -2.57 -7.85 -19.62
CA LEU A 468 -3.08 -6.47 -19.59
C LEU A 468 -2.57 -5.77 -18.31
N GLU A 469 -1.96 -4.60 -18.49
CA GLU A 469 -1.37 -3.81 -17.41
C GLU A 469 -1.90 -2.37 -17.41
N TYR A 470 -1.95 -1.78 -16.22
CA TYR A 470 -2.24 -0.36 -16.06
C TYR A 470 -1.08 0.49 -16.59
N VAL A 471 -1.39 1.47 -17.45
CA VAL A 471 -0.40 2.40 -17.99
C VAL A 471 -0.57 3.80 -17.40
N SER A 472 -1.74 4.41 -17.61
CA SER A 472 -1.98 5.79 -17.19
C SER A 472 -3.44 6.06 -16.86
N CYS A 473 -3.68 7.16 -16.16
CA CYS A 473 -5.02 7.71 -15.92
C CYS A 473 -4.99 9.20 -16.22
N SER A 474 -6.04 9.72 -16.85
CA SER A 474 -6.25 11.16 -17.02
C SER A 474 -6.12 11.88 -15.68
N ASN A 475 -5.75 13.15 -15.73
CA ASN A 475 -5.73 13.97 -14.53
C ASN A 475 -7.17 14.37 -14.17
N TRP A 476 -7.44 14.73 -12.91
CA TRP A 476 -8.78 15.17 -12.48
C TRP A 476 -9.11 16.60 -12.96
N MET A 477 -8.12 17.31 -13.51
CA MET A 477 -8.25 18.61 -14.15
C MET A 477 -7.48 18.65 -15.48
N ASN A 478 -7.98 19.43 -16.42
CA ASN A 478 -7.41 19.58 -17.75
C ASN A 478 -6.21 20.55 -17.77
N GLN A 479 -5.61 20.76 -18.95
CA GLN A 479 -4.42 21.61 -19.12
C GLN A 479 -4.64 23.09 -18.76
N ILE A 480 -5.89 23.57 -18.82
CA ILE A 480 -6.27 24.93 -18.42
C ILE A 480 -6.81 24.99 -16.99
N GLN A 481 -6.55 23.94 -16.18
CA GLN A 481 -6.92 23.83 -14.76
C GLN A 481 -8.43 23.76 -14.49
N ASN A 482 -9.26 23.41 -15.45
CA ASN A 482 -10.67 23.11 -15.16
C ASN A 482 -10.83 21.64 -14.78
N VAL A 483 -11.66 21.34 -13.79
CA VAL A 483 -12.03 19.96 -13.42
C VAL A 483 -12.59 19.24 -14.65
N GLU A 484 -12.08 18.04 -14.91
CA GLU A 484 -12.48 17.23 -16.06
C GLU A 484 -13.91 16.70 -15.90
N ARG A 485 -14.57 16.43 -17.03
CA ARG A 485 -15.91 15.83 -17.04
C ARG A 485 -15.89 14.31 -16.92
N TYR A 486 -14.70 13.72 -16.95
CA TYR A 486 -14.49 12.29 -17.04
C TYR A 486 -13.19 11.88 -16.35
N LEU A 487 -13.08 10.60 -16.04
CA LEU A 487 -11.80 9.96 -15.75
C LEU A 487 -11.60 8.81 -16.74
N TRP A 488 -10.39 8.72 -17.30
CA TRP A 488 -10.04 7.76 -18.34
C TRP A 488 -8.75 7.04 -17.97
N VAL A 489 -8.76 5.71 -18.05
CA VAL A 489 -7.62 4.83 -17.77
C VAL A 489 -7.23 4.07 -19.02
N GLU A 490 -5.92 4.02 -19.26
CA GLU A 490 -5.28 3.27 -20.33
C GLU A 490 -4.73 1.95 -19.79
N LEU A 491 -5.19 0.83 -20.36
CA LEU A 491 -4.69 -0.51 -20.10
C LEU A 491 -4.08 -1.09 -21.38
N LYS A 492 -2.86 -1.65 -21.27
CA LYS A 492 -2.14 -2.19 -22.44
C LYS A 492 -1.48 -3.52 -22.16
N ASN A 493 -1.26 -4.26 -23.23
CA ASN A 493 -0.30 -5.37 -23.20
C ASN A 493 1.12 -4.80 -23.23
N ASP A 494 2.04 -5.36 -22.43
CA ASP A 494 3.44 -4.91 -22.35
C ASP A 494 4.16 -4.98 -23.72
N GLU A 495 3.79 -5.95 -24.57
CA GLU A 495 4.33 -6.08 -25.94
C GLU A 495 3.98 -4.88 -26.84
N TRP A 496 2.88 -4.18 -26.54
CA TRP A 496 2.32 -3.13 -27.37
C TRP A 496 2.22 -1.78 -26.65
N LYS A 497 2.93 -1.60 -25.54
CA LYS A 497 2.83 -0.40 -24.69
C LYS A 497 3.14 0.91 -25.44
N ASP A 498 4.01 0.83 -26.44
CA ASP A 498 4.46 1.98 -27.25
C ASP A 498 3.46 2.38 -28.35
N PHE A 499 2.45 1.53 -28.62
CA PHE A 499 1.38 1.83 -29.57
C PHE A 499 0.27 2.64 -28.89
N PRO A 500 -0.41 3.57 -29.59
CA PRO A 500 -1.48 4.37 -29.00
C PRO A 500 -2.79 3.59 -28.79
N GLN A 501 -2.91 2.36 -29.30
CA GLN A 501 -4.06 1.49 -29.09
C GLN A 501 -4.08 0.91 -27.67
N SER A 502 -5.27 0.80 -27.09
CA SER A 502 -5.44 0.30 -25.72
C SER A 502 -6.81 -0.35 -25.52
N VAL A 503 -6.90 -1.16 -24.46
CA VAL A 503 -8.16 -1.33 -23.74
C VAL A 503 -8.27 -0.14 -22.79
N SER A 504 -9.39 0.59 -22.79
CA SER A 504 -9.59 1.71 -21.88
C SER A 504 -10.79 1.51 -20.98
N LEU A 505 -10.76 2.17 -19.80
CA LEU A 505 -11.89 2.33 -18.91
C LEU A 505 -12.17 3.83 -18.77
N SER A 506 -13.41 4.26 -18.97
CA SER A 506 -13.78 5.68 -18.84
C SER A 506 -15.10 5.86 -18.13
N ILE A 507 -15.15 6.70 -17.10
CA ILE A 507 -16.40 7.15 -16.46
C ILE A 507 -16.78 8.51 -17.00
N GLU A 508 -17.97 8.61 -17.59
CA GLU A 508 -18.42 9.78 -18.36
C GLU A 508 -19.92 10.03 -18.11
N GLN A 509 -20.34 11.28 -18.22
CA GLN A 509 -21.75 11.63 -18.19
C GLN A 509 -22.40 11.29 -19.54
N HIS A 510 -23.65 10.83 -19.53
CA HIS A 510 -24.45 10.76 -20.76
C HIS A 510 -24.61 12.14 -21.40
N ASP A 511 -24.61 12.18 -22.73
CA ASP A 511 -24.71 13.39 -23.53
C ASP A 511 -25.52 13.14 -24.82
N ASP A 512 -25.57 14.13 -25.72
CA ASP A 512 -26.28 14.00 -27.00
C ASP A 512 -25.70 12.92 -27.92
N VAL A 513 -24.43 12.51 -27.70
CA VAL A 513 -23.75 11.49 -28.49
C VAL A 513 -24.10 10.10 -27.96
N TYR A 514 -24.20 9.94 -26.65
CA TYR A 514 -24.59 8.69 -25.99
C TYR A 514 -25.71 8.96 -24.97
N PRO A 515 -26.98 9.03 -25.42
CA PRO A 515 -28.09 9.46 -24.59
C PRO A 515 -28.39 8.47 -23.47
N GLY A 516 -28.77 8.99 -22.31
CA GLY A 516 -29.11 8.23 -21.11
C GLY A 516 -29.16 9.15 -19.89
N GLU A 517 -29.29 8.59 -18.69
CA GLU A 517 -29.35 9.35 -17.45
C GLU A 517 -28.11 9.15 -16.59
N GLY A 518 -27.55 10.23 -16.06
CA GLY A 518 -26.43 10.17 -15.12
C GLY A 518 -25.09 9.83 -15.77
N TYR A 519 -24.33 8.96 -15.11
CA TYR A 519 -22.98 8.56 -15.50
C TYR A 519 -22.92 7.06 -15.79
N TYR A 520 -22.09 6.69 -16.76
CA TYR A 520 -21.82 5.31 -17.12
C TYR A 520 -20.31 5.05 -17.15
N LEU A 521 -19.93 3.80 -16.96
CA LEU A 521 -18.58 3.32 -17.17
C LEU A 521 -18.53 2.66 -18.54
N SER A 522 -17.48 2.94 -19.31
CA SER A 522 -17.29 2.34 -20.61
C SER A 522 -15.95 1.60 -20.67
N VAL A 523 -15.99 0.41 -21.26
CA VAL A 523 -14.81 -0.38 -21.61
C VAL A 523 -14.65 -0.36 -23.11
N ARG A 524 -13.47 0.03 -23.62
CA ARG A 524 -13.28 0.28 -25.06
C ARG A 524 -12.05 -0.37 -25.63
N ALA A 525 -12.15 -0.85 -26.87
CA ALA A 525 -10.99 -0.99 -27.74
C ALA A 525 -10.86 0.31 -28.53
N GLU A 526 -9.85 1.12 -28.22
CA GLU A 526 -9.69 2.46 -28.81
C GLU A 526 -8.24 2.83 -29.09
N THR A 527 -8.04 4.04 -29.61
CA THR A 527 -6.72 4.64 -29.85
C THR A 527 -6.64 6.04 -29.24
N ARG A 528 -5.55 6.34 -28.53
CA ARG A 528 -5.33 7.64 -27.88
C ARG A 528 -4.93 8.74 -28.87
N ASP A 529 -5.64 9.86 -28.87
CA ASP A 529 -5.47 10.89 -29.92
C ASP A 529 -4.12 11.61 -29.88
N VAL A 530 -3.64 11.98 -28.69
CA VAL A 530 -2.43 12.82 -28.51
C VAL A 530 -1.16 12.19 -29.07
N SER A 531 -1.08 10.85 -29.11
CA SER A 531 0.09 10.09 -29.56
C SER A 531 -0.11 9.41 -30.93
N SER A 532 -1.26 9.60 -31.58
CA SER A 532 -1.62 8.88 -32.81
C SER A 532 -1.17 9.57 -34.09
N LYS A 533 -0.71 8.76 -35.03
CA LYS A 533 -0.43 9.12 -36.44
C LYS A 533 -1.52 8.53 -37.34
N ALA A 534 -1.55 8.93 -38.62
CA ALA A 534 -2.52 8.41 -39.59
C ALA A 534 -2.53 6.87 -39.70
N ALA A 535 -1.35 6.24 -39.57
CA ALA A 535 -1.22 4.79 -39.58
C ALA A 535 -1.89 4.11 -38.37
N ASP A 536 -1.95 4.78 -37.21
CA ASP A 536 -2.56 4.25 -36.00
C ASP A 536 -4.08 4.22 -36.11
N TYR A 537 -4.66 5.31 -36.63
CA TYR A 537 -6.09 5.36 -36.96
C TYR A 537 -6.45 4.33 -38.03
N LYS A 538 -5.63 4.20 -39.09
CA LYS A 538 -5.83 3.18 -40.13
C LYS A 538 -5.78 1.76 -39.55
N ARG A 539 -4.85 1.48 -38.64
CA ARG A 539 -4.75 0.20 -37.93
C ARG A 539 -6.02 -0.08 -37.13
N GLN A 540 -6.57 0.92 -36.46
CA GLN A 540 -7.78 0.79 -35.64
C GLN A 540 -9.03 0.40 -36.44
N LEU A 541 -9.09 0.73 -37.75
CA LEU A 541 -10.22 0.35 -38.60
C LEU A 541 -10.43 -1.17 -38.70
N ARG A 542 -9.43 -1.99 -38.36
CA ARG A 542 -9.52 -3.45 -38.26
C ARG A 542 -10.58 -3.93 -37.27
N LEU A 543 -11.02 -3.08 -36.35
CA LEU A 543 -12.17 -3.38 -35.49
C LEU A 543 -13.43 -3.73 -36.30
N LEU A 544 -13.59 -3.18 -37.51
CA LEU A 544 -14.71 -3.45 -38.40
C LEU A 544 -14.66 -4.85 -39.04
N ASP A 545 -13.57 -5.59 -38.89
CA ASP A 545 -13.45 -6.95 -39.44
C ASP A 545 -13.94 -8.03 -38.46
N ARG A 546 -14.36 -7.63 -37.26
CA ARG A 546 -14.96 -8.50 -36.25
C ARG A 546 -16.42 -8.14 -36.07
N ASP A 547 -17.22 -9.15 -35.74
CA ASP A 547 -18.60 -8.93 -35.33
C ASP A 547 -18.62 -8.41 -33.89
N LEU A 548 -19.59 -7.54 -33.61
CA LEU A 548 -19.82 -7.07 -32.25
C LEU A 548 -20.43 -8.18 -31.40
N LEU A 549 -20.03 -8.25 -30.14
CA LEU A 549 -20.75 -9.02 -29.13
C LEU A 549 -21.95 -8.21 -28.65
N ASP A 550 -22.88 -8.90 -27.98
CA ASP A 550 -24.07 -8.26 -27.40
C ASP A 550 -23.68 -7.08 -26.51
N GLU A 551 -24.47 -6.00 -26.61
CA GLU A 551 -24.32 -4.74 -25.86
C GLU A 551 -23.08 -3.90 -26.22
N MET A 552 -22.40 -4.23 -27.33
CA MET A 552 -21.35 -3.37 -27.87
C MET A 552 -21.88 -2.40 -28.93
N THR A 553 -21.31 -1.20 -28.99
CA THR A 553 -21.59 -0.19 -30.03
C THR A 553 -20.32 0.36 -30.68
N TYR A 554 -20.47 0.92 -31.87
CA TYR A 554 -19.43 1.70 -32.54
C TYR A 554 -19.52 3.17 -32.12
N ARG A 555 -18.44 3.69 -31.53
CA ARG A 555 -18.25 5.12 -31.30
C ARG A 555 -17.17 5.65 -32.22
N THR A 556 -17.46 6.74 -32.93
CA THR A 556 -16.62 7.25 -34.01
C THR A 556 -16.29 8.72 -33.79
N MET A 557 -15.17 9.18 -34.33
CA MET A 557 -14.81 10.59 -34.40
C MET A 557 -14.72 11.02 -35.86
N TYR A 558 -15.40 12.12 -36.20
CA TYR A 558 -15.41 12.68 -37.54
C TYR A 558 -14.21 13.61 -37.75
N LYS A 559 -13.91 13.97 -39.01
CA LYS A 559 -12.81 14.91 -39.35
C LYS A 559 -12.86 16.26 -38.61
N ASP A 560 -14.06 16.72 -38.27
CA ASP A 560 -14.28 17.96 -37.50
C ASP A 560 -14.12 17.78 -35.98
N LYS A 561 -13.73 16.58 -35.53
CA LYS A 561 -13.58 16.14 -34.13
C LYS A 561 -14.90 15.99 -33.36
N SER A 562 -16.04 15.99 -34.04
CA SER A 562 -17.30 15.58 -33.42
C SER A 562 -17.33 14.06 -33.21
N TYR A 563 -17.95 13.63 -32.11
CA TYR A 563 -18.13 12.23 -31.77
C TYR A 563 -19.56 11.79 -32.08
N HIS A 564 -19.72 10.55 -32.56
CA HIS A 564 -21.01 9.96 -32.92
C HIS A 564 -21.07 8.50 -32.44
N ASP A 565 -22.25 8.06 -32.02
CA ASP A 565 -22.56 6.64 -31.77
C ASP A 565 -23.39 6.09 -32.93
N HIS A 566 -22.97 4.96 -33.49
CA HIS A 566 -23.63 4.30 -34.62
C HIS A 566 -24.32 2.99 -34.23
N GLY A 567 -24.48 2.73 -32.93
CA GLY A 567 -24.99 1.46 -32.42
C GLY A 567 -24.21 0.29 -33.01
N THR A 568 -24.93 -0.62 -33.67
CA THR A 568 -24.35 -1.82 -34.29
C THR A 568 -24.20 -1.72 -35.82
N ASP A 569 -24.44 -0.54 -36.42
CA ASP A 569 -24.45 -0.34 -37.88
C ASP A 569 -23.03 -0.28 -38.48
N ARG A 570 -22.44 -1.45 -38.66
CA ARG A 570 -21.10 -1.62 -39.22
C ARG A 570 -20.97 -1.11 -40.66
N ASP A 571 -22.00 -1.29 -41.48
CA ASP A 571 -21.94 -0.97 -42.91
C ASP A 571 -21.89 0.55 -43.12
N THR A 572 -22.67 1.30 -42.35
CA THR A 572 -22.59 2.77 -42.32
C THR A 572 -21.22 3.25 -41.83
N VAL A 573 -20.71 2.69 -40.72
CA VAL A 573 -19.38 3.07 -40.20
C VAL A 573 -18.29 2.78 -41.23
N ARG A 574 -18.35 1.64 -41.92
CA ARG A 574 -17.40 1.25 -42.97
C ARG A 574 -17.44 2.23 -44.15
N ALA A 575 -18.61 2.55 -44.67
CA ALA A 575 -18.77 3.51 -45.77
C ALA A 575 -18.22 4.90 -45.43
N LEU A 576 -18.51 5.39 -44.21
CA LEU A 576 -18.02 6.68 -43.70
C LEU A 576 -16.51 6.68 -43.40
N CYS A 577 -15.90 5.52 -43.14
CA CYS A 577 -14.44 5.42 -43.08
C CYS A 577 -13.82 5.47 -44.49
N GLU A 578 -14.45 4.83 -45.48
CA GLU A 578 -13.97 4.77 -46.87
C GLU A 578 -14.03 6.13 -47.59
N ASP A 579 -15.08 6.91 -47.36
CA ASP A 579 -15.16 8.30 -47.85
C ASP A 579 -14.33 9.30 -47.02
N GLY A 580 -13.78 8.82 -45.90
CA GLY A 580 -12.92 9.54 -44.98
C GLY A 580 -13.66 10.52 -44.07
N THR A 581 -14.98 10.45 -43.94
CA THR A 581 -15.74 11.26 -42.96
C THR A 581 -15.33 10.93 -41.53
N ILE A 582 -15.20 9.63 -41.22
CA ILE A 582 -14.74 9.12 -39.92
C ILE A 582 -13.22 8.95 -39.93
N VAL A 583 -12.57 9.42 -38.87
CA VAL A 583 -11.11 9.33 -38.66
C VAL A 583 -10.71 8.41 -37.50
N LYS A 584 -11.64 8.07 -36.60
CA LYS A 584 -11.40 7.17 -35.46
C LYS A 584 -12.61 6.27 -35.25
N VAL A 585 -12.35 5.00 -34.95
CA VAL A 585 -13.36 4.02 -34.56
C VAL A 585 -12.96 3.42 -33.22
N ALA A 586 -13.92 3.32 -32.30
CA ALA A 586 -13.82 2.57 -31.07
C ALA A 586 -15.02 1.62 -30.97
N ILE A 587 -14.80 0.45 -30.37
CA ILE A 587 -15.89 -0.42 -29.93
C ILE A 587 -16.04 -0.22 -28.43
N VAL A 588 -17.27 0.02 -27.98
CA VAL A 588 -17.61 0.41 -26.61
C VAL A 588 -18.59 -0.60 -26.02
N LYS A 589 -18.35 -1.04 -24.79
CA LYS A 589 -19.35 -1.70 -23.94
C LYS A 589 -19.58 -0.85 -22.69
N ALA A 590 -20.83 -0.46 -22.46
CA ALA A 590 -21.21 0.44 -21.37
C ALA A 590 -21.80 -0.32 -20.17
N ILE A 591 -21.58 0.22 -18.98
CA ILE A 591 -22.08 -0.27 -17.70
C ILE A 591 -22.75 0.92 -17.01
N GLU A 592 -24.06 0.83 -16.83
CA GLU A 592 -24.90 1.86 -16.20
C GLU A 592 -25.25 1.49 -14.76
N HIS A 593 -25.88 2.41 -14.03
CA HIS A 593 -26.27 2.25 -12.61
C HIS A 593 -25.09 1.97 -11.68
N LEU A 594 -24.01 2.73 -11.85
CA LEU A 594 -22.74 2.49 -11.17
C LEU A 594 -22.83 2.53 -9.63
N PRO A 595 -23.52 3.50 -8.99
CA PRO A 595 -23.63 3.51 -7.53
C PRO A 595 -24.32 2.26 -6.98
N GLU A 596 -25.41 1.82 -7.62
CA GLU A 596 -26.16 0.63 -7.22
C GLU A 596 -25.31 -0.63 -7.41
N LYS A 597 -24.64 -0.74 -8.57
CA LYS A 597 -23.78 -1.88 -8.89
C LYS A 597 -22.50 -1.95 -8.06
N ASP A 598 -22.02 -0.80 -7.58
CA ASP A 598 -20.91 -0.72 -6.65
C ASP A 598 -21.35 -1.16 -5.24
N ALA A 599 -22.52 -0.69 -4.81
CA ALA A 599 -23.12 -1.07 -3.54
C ALA A 599 -23.46 -2.56 -3.46
N ASP A 600 -23.92 -3.17 -4.56
CA ASP A 600 -24.19 -4.61 -4.68
C ASP A 600 -23.00 -5.41 -5.26
N GLY A 601 -21.83 -4.78 -5.42
CA GLY A 601 -20.58 -5.42 -5.86
C GLY A 601 -20.54 -6.03 -7.26
N THR A 602 -21.59 -5.89 -8.07
CA THR A 602 -21.63 -6.41 -9.44
C THR A 602 -20.77 -5.58 -10.40
N VAL A 603 -20.49 -4.30 -10.09
CA VAL A 603 -19.76 -3.39 -10.99
C VAL A 603 -18.39 -3.94 -11.40
N PHE A 604 -17.69 -4.63 -10.49
CA PHE A 604 -16.38 -5.22 -10.78
C PHE A 604 -16.49 -6.40 -11.75
N GLU A 605 -17.45 -7.29 -11.52
CA GLU A 605 -17.63 -8.50 -12.31
C GLU A 605 -18.09 -8.13 -13.73
N GLU A 606 -19.01 -7.18 -13.85
CA GLU A 606 -19.44 -6.65 -15.15
C GLU A 606 -18.29 -5.98 -15.90
N THR A 607 -17.49 -5.15 -15.22
CA THR A 607 -16.33 -4.48 -15.85
C THR A 607 -15.28 -5.49 -16.28
N LEU A 608 -15.01 -6.50 -15.45
CA LEU A 608 -14.06 -7.56 -15.78
C LEU A 608 -14.52 -8.37 -16.98
N ASN A 609 -15.81 -8.69 -17.08
CA ASN A 609 -16.37 -9.40 -18.23
C ASN A 609 -16.31 -8.55 -19.50
N ALA A 610 -16.72 -7.28 -19.44
CA ALA A 610 -16.60 -6.36 -20.55
C ALA A 610 -15.14 -6.21 -21.03
N ALA A 611 -14.18 -6.12 -20.12
CA ALA A 611 -12.75 -6.07 -20.48
C ALA A 611 -12.24 -7.35 -21.13
N LYS A 612 -12.70 -8.53 -20.69
CA LYS A 612 -12.38 -9.82 -21.33
C LYS A 612 -12.98 -9.94 -22.73
N GLU A 613 -14.14 -9.36 -22.97
CA GLU A 613 -14.80 -9.34 -24.27
C GLU A 613 -14.16 -8.35 -25.25
N ILE A 614 -13.71 -7.20 -24.74
CA ILE A 614 -13.01 -6.16 -25.52
C ILE A 614 -11.57 -6.57 -25.86
N LEU A 615 -10.88 -7.31 -24.97
CA LEU A 615 -9.47 -7.68 -25.13
C LEU A 615 -9.14 -8.38 -26.47
N PRO A 616 -9.92 -9.38 -26.94
CA PRO A 616 -9.69 -10.01 -28.25
C PRO A 616 -9.74 -9.04 -29.42
N LEU A 617 -10.56 -7.98 -29.35
CA LEU A 617 -10.65 -6.96 -30.39
C LEU A 617 -9.36 -6.12 -30.42
N TYR A 618 -8.89 -5.68 -29.25
CA TYR A 618 -7.60 -5.00 -29.12
C TYR A 618 -6.44 -5.87 -29.63
N GLN A 619 -6.39 -7.15 -29.22
CA GLN A 619 -5.35 -8.09 -29.69
C GLN A 619 -5.40 -8.29 -31.21
N TYR A 620 -6.59 -8.39 -31.80
CA TYR A 620 -6.75 -8.53 -33.24
C TYR A 620 -6.21 -7.33 -34.02
N VAL A 621 -6.47 -6.12 -33.53
CA VAL A 621 -5.93 -4.88 -34.12
C VAL A 621 -4.39 -4.90 -34.11
N MET A 622 -3.79 -5.43 -33.04
CA MET A 622 -2.35 -5.41 -32.82
C MET A 622 -1.58 -6.54 -33.53
N GLN A 623 -2.08 -7.77 -33.54
CA GLN A 623 -1.35 -8.97 -34.00
C GLN A 623 -1.21 -9.13 -35.52
N GLN A 624 -1.91 -8.34 -36.34
CA GLN A 624 -1.81 -8.43 -37.80
C GLN A 624 -0.66 -7.55 -38.31
N GLU A 625 0.52 -8.14 -38.54
CA GLU A 625 1.66 -7.45 -39.17
C GLU A 625 1.46 -7.28 -40.70
N ASP A 626 0.64 -8.10 -41.36
CA ASP A 626 0.66 -8.28 -42.83
C ASP A 626 -0.60 -7.85 -43.63
N TRP A 627 -1.31 -6.78 -43.25
CA TRP A 627 -2.48 -6.30 -44.03
C TRP A 627 -2.55 -4.75 -44.07
N TRP A 628 -2.50 -3.99 -45.19
CA TRP A 628 -2.34 -4.11 -46.67
C TRP A 628 -1.87 -2.71 -47.18
N PRO A 629 -1.47 -2.55 -48.46
CA PRO A 629 -0.10 -2.29 -48.98
C PRO A 629 0.51 -0.91 -48.68
#